data_AF-A0A967H3W4-F1
#
_entry.id   AF-A0A967H3W4-F1
#
_cell.length_a   1.000
_cell.length_b   1.000
_cell.length_c   1.000
_cell.angle_alpha   90.00
_cell.angle_beta   90.00
_cell.angle_gamma   90.00
#
_symmetry.space_group_name_H-M   'P 1'
#
loop_
_entity.id
_entity.type
_entity.pdbx_description
1 polymer ?
#
loop_
_entity_poly.entity_id
_entity_poly.type
_entity_poly.pdbx_seq_one_letter_code
_entity_poly.pdbx_strand_id
1 'polypeptide(L)'
;RTALIDQQTARANYGVGAGITWDSDGAEEYRECLDKASVLTRTTEDFALIETLLWTPGKGYFILSEHLERLQSSAEYFDFRFDREATESYLNALALSFPAAPQRVRLLL
;
A
#
# COMPACT_ATOMS: atom_id res chain seq x y z
N ARG A 1 -1.98 -19.58 -10.05
CA ARG A 1 -1.13 -20.62 -9.39
C ARG A 1 -1.75 -20.89 -8.04
N THR A 2 -1.77 -22.15 -7.60
CA THR A 2 -2.45 -22.55 -6.36
C THR A 2 -1.43 -23.15 -5.42
N ALA A 3 -1.43 -22.70 -4.17
CA ALA A 3 -0.69 -23.34 -3.09
C ALA A 3 -1.59 -24.36 -2.38
N LEU A 4 -1.09 -25.56 -2.13
CA LEU A 4 -1.73 -26.56 -1.29
C LEU A 4 -1.02 -26.56 0.08
N ILE A 5 -1.76 -26.30 1.15
CA ILE A 5 -1.22 -26.22 2.52
C ILE A 5 -1.75 -27.40 3.32
N ASP A 6 -0.85 -28.24 3.82
CA ASP A 6 -1.15 -29.25 4.83
C ASP A 6 -0.94 -28.64 6.23
N GLN A 7 -2.04 -28.42 6.94
CA GLN A 7 -2.03 -27.82 8.28
C GLN A 7 -1.53 -28.78 9.37
N GLN A 8 -1.59 -30.10 9.17
CA GLN A 8 -1.11 -31.08 10.15
C GLN A 8 0.42 -31.16 10.15
N THR A 9 1.02 -31.09 8.97
CA THR A 9 2.48 -31.13 8.82
C THR A 9 3.13 -29.75 8.70
N ALA A 10 2.32 -28.68 8.62
CA ALA A 10 2.76 -27.30 8.38
C ALA A 10 3.62 -27.16 7.10
N ARG A 11 3.30 -27.93 6.06
CA ARG A 11 4.01 -27.89 4.77
C ARG A 11 3.11 -27.32 3.68
N ALA A 12 3.71 -26.60 2.73
CA ALA A 12 3.02 -26.08 1.57
C ALA A 12 3.70 -26.55 0.28
N ASN A 13 2.90 -26.89 -0.73
CA ASN A 13 3.35 -27.18 -2.08
C ASN A 13 2.82 -26.10 -3.03
N TYR A 14 3.69 -25.52 -3.85
CA TYR A 14 3.33 -24.50 -4.83
C TYR A 14 3.83 -24.93 -6.21
N GLY A 15 2.87 -25.24 -7.10
CA GLY A 15 3.20 -25.68 -8.45
C GLY A 15 3.75 -24.52 -9.29
N VAL A 16 4.98 -24.68 -9.79
CA VAL A 16 5.59 -23.82 -10.82
C VAL A 16 6.02 -24.66 -12.02
N GLY A 17 6.13 -24.00 -13.17
CA GLY A 17 6.48 -24.65 -14.42
C GLY A 17 6.20 -23.77 -15.63
N ALA A 18 6.55 -24.30 -16.78
CA ALA A 18 6.29 -23.74 -18.11
C ALA A 18 6.08 -24.90 -19.10
N GLY A 19 5.61 -24.58 -20.30
CA GLY A 19 5.60 -25.54 -21.40
C GLY A 19 6.97 -25.54 -22.06
N ILE A 20 7.72 -26.64 -21.93
CA ILE A 20 9.04 -26.78 -22.55
C ILE A 20 8.87 -27.14 -24.03
N THR A 21 9.59 -26.42 -24.90
CA THR A 21 9.64 -26.69 -26.34
C THR A 21 11.05 -27.11 -26.77
N TRP A 22 11.21 -27.47 -28.05
CA TRP A 22 12.50 -27.93 -28.56
C TRP A 22 13.63 -26.90 -28.41
N ASP A 23 13.30 -25.62 -28.53
CA ASP A 23 14.26 -24.51 -28.45
C ASP A 23 14.40 -23.91 -27.03
N SER A 24 13.76 -24.52 -26.03
CA SER A 24 13.83 -24.04 -24.64
C SER A 24 15.23 -24.27 -24.05
N ASP A 25 15.78 -23.26 -23.40
CA ASP A 25 17.00 -23.39 -22.58
C ASP A 25 16.65 -23.79 -21.14
N GLY A 26 17.24 -24.88 -20.65
CA GLY A 26 16.91 -25.42 -19.33
C GLY A 26 17.24 -24.49 -18.16
N ALA A 27 18.27 -23.66 -18.27
CA ALA A 27 18.64 -22.72 -17.22
C ALA A 27 17.71 -21.50 -17.20
N GLU A 28 17.28 -21.02 -18.36
CA GLU A 28 16.28 -19.95 -18.46
C GLU A 28 14.91 -20.39 -17.93
N GLU A 29 14.45 -21.58 -18.30
CA GLU A 29 13.18 -22.14 -17.84
C GLU A 29 13.16 -22.38 -16.31
N TYR A 30 14.29 -22.83 -15.75
CA TYR A 30 14.44 -22.98 -14.31
C TYR A 30 14.39 -21.62 -13.59
N ARG A 31 15.06 -20.61 -14.15
CA ARG A 31 15.04 -19.25 -13.61
C ARG A 31 13.65 -18.64 -13.67
N GLU A 32 12.91 -18.84 -14.77
CA GLU A 32 11.51 -18.45 -14.86
C GLU A 32 10.68 -19.14 -13.77
N CYS A 33 10.88 -20.43 -13.51
CA CYS A 33 10.20 -21.12 -12.41
C CYS A 33 10.47 -20.47 -11.04
N LEU A 34 11.70 -20.01 -10.78
CA LEU A 34 12.05 -19.28 -9.54
C LEU A 34 11.39 -17.91 -9.47
N ASP A 35 11.40 -17.15 -10.57
CA ASP A 35 10.73 -15.84 -10.64
C ASP A 35 9.22 -15.98 -10.39
N LYS A 36 8.65 -17.06 -10.93
CA LYS A 36 7.26 -17.45 -10.69
C LYS A 36 6.98 -17.85 -9.24
N ALA A 37 7.95 -18.45 -8.55
CA ALA A 37 7.85 -18.82 -7.13
C ALA A 37 8.08 -17.63 -6.18
N SER A 38 8.65 -16.52 -6.66
CA SER A 38 9.07 -15.39 -5.82
C SER A 38 7.97 -14.77 -4.94
N VAL A 39 6.69 -14.91 -5.31
CA VAL A 39 5.55 -14.48 -4.48
C VAL A 39 5.52 -15.15 -3.09
N LEU A 40 6.15 -16.32 -2.93
CA LEU A 40 6.23 -17.04 -1.66
C LEU A 40 7.29 -16.47 -0.71
N THR A 41 8.31 -15.80 -1.26
CA THR A 41 9.47 -15.31 -0.49
C THR A 41 9.52 -13.80 -0.43
N ARG A 42 8.75 -13.11 -1.27
CA ARG A 42 8.65 -11.65 -1.26
C ARG A 42 7.91 -11.25 0.01
N THR A 43 8.65 -10.66 0.95
CA THR A 43 8.04 -9.90 2.04
C THR A 43 7.20 -8.79 1.43
N THR A 44 5.93 -8.72 1.79
CA THR A 44 5.12 -7.53 1.56
C THR A 44 5.83 -6.39 2.28
N GLU A 45 6.35 -5.42 1.52
CA GLU A 45 6.89 -4.22 2.12
C GLU A 45 5.75 -3.49 2.83
N ASP A 46 6.00 -3.03 4.05
CA ASP A 46 5.08 -2.12 4.71
C ASP A 46 4.91 -0.89 3.81
N PHE A 47 3.66 -0.52 3.54
CA PHE A 47 3.33 0.68 2.79
C PHE A 47 2.46 1.59 3.66
N ALA A 48 2.34 2.84 3.24
CA ALA A 48 1.53 3.84 3.91
C ALA A 48 0.53 4.42 2.91
N LEU A 49 -0.64 4.83 3.39
CA LEU A 49 -1.57 5.62 2.59
C LEU A 49 -1.14 7.08 2.64
N ILE A 50 -1.22 7.79 1.52
CA ILE A 50 -0.73 9.17 1.41
C ILE A 50 -1.81 10.13 0.94
N GLU A 51 -1.90 11.26 1.64
CA GLU A 51 -2.65 12.44 1.20
C GLU A 51 -1.73 13.66 1.07
N THR A 52 -2.00 14.50 0.07
CA THR A 52 -1.27 15.76 -0.14
C THR A 52 -2.27 16.90 -0.13
N LEU A 53 -2.23 17.71 0.92
CA LEU A 53 -3.19 18.77 1.20
C LEU A 53 -2.55 20.13 0.95
N LEU A 54 -3.31 21.04 0.35
CA LEU A 54 -2.95 22.46 0.28
C LEU A 54 -3.60 23.18 1.46
N TRP A 55 -2.81 23.83 2.31
CA TRP A 55 -3.30 24.78 3.30
C TRP A 55 -2.95 26.20 2.89
N THR A 56 -3.89 27.13 3.05
CA THR A 56 -3.68 28.55 2.74
C THR A 56 -4.07 29.43 3.94
N PRO A 57 -3.23 30.42 4.33
CA PRO A 57 -3.56 31.36 5.40
C PRO A 57 -4.94 32.00 5.19
N GLY A 58 -5.77 32.00 6.23
CA GLY A 58 -7.12 32.58 6.20
C GLY A 58 -8.17 31.78 5.42
N LYS A 59 -7.80 30.72 4.70
CA LYS A 59 -8.73 29.82 3.98
C LYS A 59 -8.76 28.41 4.54
N GLY A 60 -7.70 27.97 5.22
CA GLY A 60 -7.58 26.61 5.73
C GLY A 60 -7.14 25.62 4.65
N TYR A 61 -7.48 24.35 4.86
CA TYR A 61 -7.20 23.27 3.90
C TYR A 61 -8.19 23.31 2.72
N PHE A 62 -7.66 23.24 1.50
CA PHE A 62 -8.46 23.15 0.30
C PHE A 62 -9.11 21.75 0.19
N ILE A 63 -10.43 21.69 0.03
CA ILE A 63 -11.24 20.45 -0.14
C ILE A 63 -10.91 19.32 0.86
N LEU A 64 -10.75 19.69 2.14
CA LEU A 64 -10.32 18.76 3.18
C LEU A 64 -11.24 17.55 3.32
N SER A 65 -12.56 17.75 3.28
CA SER A 65 -13.53 16.68 3.43
C SER A 65 -13.37 15.61 2.36
N GLU A 66 -13.18 16.02 1.11
CA GLU A 66 -13.02 15.14 -0.05
C GLU A 66 -11.70 14.35 0.02
N HIS A 67 -10.63 14.97 0.51
CA HIS A 67 -9.37 14.26 0.78
C HIS A 67 -9.53 13.19 1.86
N LEU A 68 -10.26 13.50 2.94
CA LEU A 68 -10.47 12.54 4.03
C LEU A 68 -11.42 11.41 3.64
N GLU A 69 -12.43 11.68 2.81
CA GLU A 69 -13.29 10.64 2.23
C GLU A 69 -12.48 9.66 1.35
N ARG A 70 -11.55 10.19 0.54
CA ARG A 70 -10.65 9.36 -0.27
C ARG A 70 -9.69 8.54 0.58
N LEU A 71 -9.13 9.15 1.63
CA LEU A 71 -8.25 8.47 2.56
C LEU A 71 -8.99 7.36 3.32
N GLN A 72 -10.21 7.63 3.78
CA GLN A 72 -11.08 6.64 4.42
C GLN A 72 -11.36 5.46 3.49
N SER A 73 -11.76 5.73 2.24
CA SER A 73 -12.03 4.67 1.26
C SER A 73 -10.79 3.80 1.01
N SER A 74 -9.60 4.42 0.99
CA SER A 74 -8.33 3.69 0.85
C SER A 74 -8.01 2.89 2.11
N ALA A 75 -8.26 3.46 3.28
CA ALA A 75 -8.03 2.78 4.56
C ALA A 75 -8.93 1.56 4.72
N GLU A 76 -10.21 1.66 4.34
CA GLU A 76 -11.15 0.54 4.34
C GLU A 76 -10.72 -0.56 3.35
N TYR A 77 -10.21 -0.20 2.17
CA TYR A 77 -9.74 -1.16 1.17
C TYR A 77 -8.48 -1.92 1.61
N PHE A 78 -7.54 -1.24 2.25
CA PHE A 78 -6.24 -1.78 2.66
C PHE A 78 -6.18 -2.21 4.14
N ASP A 79 -7.30 -2.16 4.86
CA ASP A 79 -7.42 -2.52 6.28
C ASP A 79 -6.55 -1.65 7.22
N PHE A 80 -6.42 -0.35 6.92
CA PHE A 80 -5.79 0.64 7.80
C PHE A 80 -6.79 1.16 8.84
N ARG A 81 -6.31 1.36 10.07
CA ARG A 81 -7.08 2.10 11.08
C ARG A 81 -7.08 3.59 10.74
N PHE A 82 -8.26 4.15 10.56
CA PHE A 82 -8.44 5.57 10.29
C PHE A 82 -9.54 6.16 11.17
N ASP A 83 -9.21 7.20 11.91
CA ASP A 83 -10.16 8.01 12.68
C ASP A 83 -10.24 9.40 12.06
N ARG A 84 -11.39 9.68 11.44
CA ARG A 84 -11.62 10.92 10.71
C ARG A 84 -11.59 12.15 11.63
N GLU A 85 -12.30 12.09 12.75
CA GLU A 85 -12.42 13.24 13.67
C GLU A 85 -11.10 13.57 14.35
N ALA A 86 -10.35 12.52 14.75
CA ALA A 86 -9.03 12.69 15.32
C ALA A 86 -8.04 13.29 14.31
N THR A 87 -8.09 12.82 13.05
CA THR A 87 -7.23 13.33 11.97
C THR A 87 -7.55 14.80 11.65
N GLU A 88 -8.84 15.16 11.52
CA GLU A 88 -9.27 16.55 11.31
C GLU A 88 -8.80 17.46 12.44
N SER A 89 -8.99 17.04 13.68
CA SER A 89 -8.56 17.78 14.87
C SER A 89 -7.05 18.00 14.89
N TYR A 90 -6.27 16.96 14.56
CA TYR A 90 -4.81 17.05 14.47
C TYR A 90 -4.35 18.01 13.37
N LEU A 91 -4.95 17.93 12.18
CA LEU A 91 -4.62 18.83 11.06
C LEU A 91 -4.92 20.29 11.39
N ASN A 92 -6.04 20.56 12.07
CA ASN A 92 -6.42 21.90 12.50
C ASN A 92 -5.48 22.44 13.58
N ALA A 93 -5.07 21.61 14.55
CA ALA A 93 -4.09 21.99 15.55
C ALA A 93 -2.72 22.28 14.92
N LEU A 94 -2.27 21.44 13.98
CA LEU A 94 -1.02 21.62 13.23
C LEU A 94 -1.03 22.95 12.45
N ALA A 95 -2.16 23.30 11.85
CA ALA A 95 -2.30 24.53 11.07
C ALA A 95 -2.05 25.82 11.86
N LEU A 96 -2.20 25.80 13.19
CA LEU A 96 -1.89 26.94 14.05
C LEU A 96 -0.39 27.28 14.08
N SER A 97 0.47 26.31 13.75
CA SER A 97 1.93 26.48 13.70
C SER A 97 2.44 26.94 12.33
N PHE A 98 1.57 27.00 11.32
CA PHE A 98 2.00 27.33 9.96
C PHE A 98 2.35 28.82 9.82
N PRO A 99 3.37 29.15 9.01
CA PRO A 99 3.67 30.53 8.71
C PRO A 99 2.55 31.15 7.89
N ALA A 100 2.55 32.49 7.77
CA ALA A 100 1.60 33.25 6.95
C ALA A 100 1.84 33.09 5.43
N ALA A 101 2.06 31.86 4.97
CA ALA A 101 2.25 31.48 3.57
C ALA A 101 1.61 30.11 3.30
N PRO A 102 1.16 29.82 2.07
CA PRO A 102 0.60 28.52 1.71
C PRO A 102 1.54 27.35 2.03
N GLN A 103 1.00 26.26 2.57
CA GLN A 103 1.73 25.06 2.95
C GLN A 103 1.25 23.84 2.16
N ARG A 104 2.18 22.98 1.75
CA ARG A 104 1.88 21.63 1.28
C ARG A 104 2.06 20.66 2.43
N VAL A 105 0.97 20.05 2.88
CA VAL A 105 0.96 19.11 4.00
C VAL A 105 0.88 17.69 3.45
N ARG A 106 1.78 16.82 3.89
CA ARG A 106 1.76 15.39 3.57
C ARG A 106 1.26 14.62 4.79
N LEU A 107 0.13 13.95 4.65
CA LEU A 107 -0.45 13.06 5.64
C LEU A 107 -0.16 11.62 5.25
N LEU A 108 0.26 10.80 6.21
CA LEU A 108 0.51 9.37 6.04
C LEU A 108 -0.28 8.57 7.09
N LEU A 109 -0.89 7.47 6.68
CA LEU A 109 -1.42 6.42 7.56
C LEU A 109 -0.54 5.18 7.49
#